data_AF-A0A933TFJ2-F1
#
_entry.id   AF-A0A933TFJ2-F1
#
_cell.length_a   1.000
_cell.length_b   1.000
_cell.length_c   1.000
_cell.angle_alpha   90.00
_cell.angle_beta   90.00
_cell.angle_gamma   90.00
#
_symmetry.space_group_name_H-M   'P 1'
#
loop_
_entity.id
_entity.type
_entity.pdbx_description
1 polymer ?
#
loop_
_entity_poly.entity_id
_entity_poly.type
_entity_poly.pdbx_seq_one_letter_code
_entity_poly.pdbx_strand_id
1 'polypeptide(L)'
;MRWRICALFLSGAGMLSGCAGMLVPPRQETFTGLDAAAEAPVYAGLTVAVVSSANTRNTVKEVMKWSIYGLAQYDGTAAVERVYSVFRQNFKEVVRANGFEEARKSKADLIAVFDDYLAYGGPQTKEDVRVVFMTMGQEKIEEFSYSFKKIAAWTPRADMERCAEEREKRLGPAIRNSKALADFAKTRPVETGAPALAAGPAATRESDVDSPGYSRPGRPDDFALVVGIEKYSGLPDADFAERDAAAVRAHLLALGFPERNVVFLRGAQAGRAGIEKYVESWLPRNVKEDSKVVFYFSGHGAPDPASGQAYLVPWDGDAKFLENTGYPLERLYRKLDALKAREVLLAMDACFSGYGGHSVVAKGTRPLVTKIDDARGALGRMVALSASSLDEVTGTDEAQGHGLFTYHLLKGLQQMQGQATARQLYEYLRPKVQDAARRQNRDQTPQLLPADAARAGLHF
;
A
#
# COMPACT_ATOMS: atom_id res chain seq x y z
N MET A 1 28.92 -63.62 -30.26
CA MET A 1 29.91 -62.56 -30.53
C MET A 1 30.04 -61.72 -29.26
N ARG A 2 31.22 -61.81 -28.61
CA ARG A 2 31.77 -61.08 -27.45
C ARG A 2 31.02 -60.99 -26.09
N TRP A 3 31.71 -61.51 -25.08
CA TRP A 3 31.55 -61.42 -23.62
C TRP A 3 32.41 -60.28 -23.00
N ARG A 4 32.16 -60.00 -21.70
CA ARG A 4 32.98 -59.37 -20.60
C ARG A 4 32.48 -57.98 -20.17
N ILE A 5 31.95 -57.74 -18.96
CA ILE A 5 32.43 -57.87 -17.56
C ILE A 5 33.52 -56.84 -17.16
N CYS A 6 33.35 -56.26 -15.95
CA CYS A 6 34.24 -55.45 -15.08
C CYS A 6 34.09 -53.92 -15.19
N ALA A 7 34.16 -53.11 -14.12
CA ALA A 7 34.21 -53.33 -12.67
C ALA A 7 34.05 -51.94 -11.98
N LEU A 8 33.61 -51.94 -10.71
CA LEU A 8 33.72 -50.79 -9.80
C LEU A 8 35.19 -50.34 -9.62
N PHE A 9 35.43 -49.05 -9.42
CA PHE A 9 36.43 -48.56 -8.46
C PHE A 9 36.06 -47.17 -7.88
N LEU A 10 36.35 -47.04 -6.59
CA LEU A 10 36.11 -45.92 -5.68
C LEU A 10 36.99 -44.68 -5.93
N SER A 11 36.51 -43.58 -5.33
CA SER A 11 37.26 -42.52 -4.61
C SER A 11 38.04 -41.47 -5.40
N GLY A 12 37.89 -40.21 -4.96
CA GLY A 12 38.82 -39.13 -5.26
C GLY A 12 38.21 -37.74 -5.23
N ALA A 13 38.11 -37.13 -4.05
CA ALA A 13 37.97 -35.69 -3.89
C ALA A 13 39.22 -34.98 -4.46
N GLY A 14 39.06 -33.82 -5.10
CA GLY A 14 40.19 -33.03 -5.60
C GLY A 14 39.76 -31.78 -6.36
N MET A 15 39.87 -30.64 -5.67
CA MET A 15 39.56 -29.28 -6.06
C MET A 15 40.38 -28.69 -7.24
N LEU A 16 39.73 -27.71 -7.90
CA LEU A 16 40.25 -26.44 -8.44
C LEU A 16 41.07 -26.38 -9.75
N SER A 17 40.44 -25.80 -10.79
CA SER A 17 40.86 -24.62 -11.59
C SER A 17 40.08 -24.66 -12.90
N GLY A 18 39.27 -23.69 -13.31
CA GLY A 18 39.60 -22.28 -13.46
C GLY A 18 39.42 -21.92 -14.94
N CYS A 19 38.17 -21.73 -15.39
CA CYS A 19 37.87 -21.04 -16.64
C CYS A 19 36.89 -19.91 -16.31
N ALA A 20 37.40 -18.69 -16.30
CA ALA A 20 36.61 -17.47 -16.21
C ALA A 20 35.70 -17.39 -17.45
N GLY A 21 34.45 -17.84 -17.30
CA GLY A 21 33.40 -17.54 -18.26
C GLY A 21 33.13 -16.05 -18.22
N MET A 22 33.46 -15.34 -19.30
CA MET A 22 32.93 -14.00 -19.55
C MET A 22 31.41 -14.05 -19.37
N LEU A 23 30.91 -13.33 -18.37
CA LEU A 23 29.49 -13.07 -18.16
C LEU A 23 28.98 -12.26 -19.35
N VAL A 24 28.46 -12.95 -20.36
CA VAL A 24 27.64 -12.32 -21.38
C VAL A 24 26.28 -12.05 -20.72
N PRO A 25 25.85 -10.79 -20.57
CA PRO A 25 24.53 -10.50 -20.02
C PRO A 25 23.44 -11.13 -20.91
N PRO A 26 22.31 -11.57 -20.34
CA PRO A 26 21.22 -12.15 -21.13
C PRO A 26 20.76 -11.15 -22.20
N ARG A 27 20.52 -11.66 -23.41
CA ARG A 27 20.07 -10.86 -24.56
C ARG A 27 18.73 -10.23 -24.21
N GLN A 28 18.70 -8.93 -23.97
CA GLN A 28 17.45 -8.17 -23.89
C GLN A 28 16.81 -8.11 -25.28
N GLU A 29 15.48 -8.09 -25.34
CA GLU A 29 14.79 -7.88 -26.61
C GLU A 29 15.21 -6.54 -27.21
N THR A 30 15.38 -6.50 -28.52
CA THR A 30 16.07 -5.44 -29.27
C THR A 30 15.45 -4.04 -29.14
N PHE A 31 14.32 -3.92 -28.43
CA PHE A 31 13.55 -2.68 -28.25
C PHE A 31 13.13 -2.43 -26.79
N THR A 32 13.61 -3.21 -25.82
CA THR A 32 13.32 -2.93 -24.40
C THR A 32 14.00 -1.62 -23.99
N GLY A 33 13.22 -0.58 -23.71
CA GLY A 33 13.75 0.75 -23.34
C GLY A 33 13.86 1.75 -24.49
N LEU A 34 13.36 1.43 -25.69
CA LEU A 34 13.05 2.44 -26.71
C LEU A 34 11.58 2.83 -26.56
N ASP A 35 11.34 4.08 -26.18
CA ASP A 35 10.03 4.65 -25.90
C ASP A 35 9.01 4.36 -27.01
N ALA A 36 8.10 3.41 -26.77
CA ALA A 36 6.73 3.62 -27.20
C ALA A 36 6.14 4.58 -26.17
N ALA A 37 6.20 5.89 -26.46
CA ALA A 37 5.44 6.87 -25.72
C ALA A 37 4.03 6.29 -25.52
N ALA A 38 3.61 6.10 -24.27
CA ALA A 38 2.27 5.60 -23.98
C ALA A 38 1.28 6.43 -24.81
N GLU A 39 0.63 5.81 -25.79
CA GLU A 39 -0.28 6.52 -26.68
C GLU A 39 -1.28 7.29 -25.83
N ALA A 40 -1.47 8.58 -26.14
CA ALA A 40 -2.35 9.44 -25.35
C ALA A 40 -3.76 8.80 -25.31
N PRO A 41 -4.46 8.88 -24.15
CA PRO A 41 -5.77 8.24 -24.01
C PRO A 41 -6.74 8.71 -25.10
N VAL A 42 -7.45 7.79 -25.74
CA VAL A 42 -8.40 8.10 -26.82
C VAL A 42 -9.47 9.10 -26.36
N TYR A 43 -9.85 9.05 -25.09
CA TYR A 43 -10.75 9.99 -24.43
C TYR A 43 -10.02 10.82 -23.38
N ALA A 44 -8.93 11.50 -23.76
CA ALA A 44 -8.13 12.37 -22.89
C ALA A 44 -8.90 13.57 -22.27
N GLY A 45 -10.15 13.82 -22.72
CA GLY A 45 -11.05 14.82 -22.15
C GLY A 45 -12.15 14.25 -21.24
N LEU A 46 -12.20 12.93 -21.03
CA LEU A 46 -13.24 12.27 -20.24
C LEU A 46 -12.66 11.55 -19.02
N THR A 47 -13.25 11.81 -17.85
CA THR A 47 -13.07 11.05 -16.62
C THR A 47 -14.18 10.00 -16.50
N VAL A 48 -13.84 8.78 -16.07
CA VAL A 48 -14.82 7.70 -15.88
C VAL A 48 -14.78 7.16 -14.45
N ALA A 49 -15.94 7.00 -13.83
CA ALA A 49 -16.10 6.27 -12.58
C ALA A 49 -16.45 4.82 -12.87
N VAL A 50 -15.56 3.88 -12.53
CA VAL A 50 -15.77 2.45 -12.74
C VAL A 50 -16.40 1.84 -11.48
N VAL A 51 -17.56 1.24 -11.65
CA VAL A 51 -18.32 0.55 -10.59
C VAL A 51 -18.27 -0.94 -10.83
N SER A 52 -17.72 -1.71 -9.89
CA SER A 52 -17.75 -3.17 -9.95
C SER A 52 -19.11 -3.70 -9.50
N SER A 53 -19.75 -4.52 -10.33
CA SER A 53 -21.06 -5.09 -10.03
C SER A 53 -21.04 -6.02 -8.81
N ALA A 54 -22.23 -6.38 -8.31
CA ALA A 54 -22.35 -7.43 -7.31
C ALA A 54 -21.85 -8.78 -7.84
N ASN A 55 -22.09 -9.10 -9.11
CA ASN A 55 -21.58 -10.33 -9.72
C ASN A 55 -20.06 -10.33 -9.77
N THR A 56 -19.41 -9.23 -10.18
CA THR A 56 -17.94 -9.12 -10.19
C THR A 56 -17.36 -9.39 -8.81
N ARG A 57 -17.93 -8.76 -7.78
CA ARG A 57 -17.49 -8.97 -6.39
C ARG A 57 -17.70 -10.40 -5.92
N ASN A 58 -18.80 -11.04 -6.32
CA ASN A 58 -19.09 -12.44 -6.00
C ASN A 58 -18.17 -13.39 -6.76
N THR A 59 -17.91 -13.16 -8.05
CA THR A 59 -16.96 -13.91 -8.88
C THR A 59 -15.56 -13.87 -8.25
N VAL A 60 -15.08 -12.69 -7.86
CA VAL A 60 -13.80 -12.55 -7.16
C VAL A 60 -13.79 -13.36 -5.86
N LYS A 61 -14.84 -13.27 -5.04
CA LYS A 61 -14.95 -14.05 -3.79
C LYS A 61 -14.96 -15.57 -4.04
N GLU A 62 -15.69 -16.06 -5.03
CA GLU A 62 -15.79 -17.49 -5.34
C GLU A 62 -14.49 -18.05 -5.94
N VAL A 63 -13.87 -17.33 -6.88
CA VAL A 63 -12.53 -17.66 -7.42
C VAL A 63 -11.50 -17.73 -6.30
N MET A 64 -11.55 -16.78 -5.35
CA MET A 64 -10.67 -16.78 -4.19
C MET A 64 -10.93 -17.96 -3.25
N LYS A 65 -12.19 -18.36 -3.02
CA LYS A 65 -12.51 -19.56 -2.25
C LYS A 65 -11.93 -20.82 -2.87
N TRP A 66 -12.02 -20.98 -4.19
CA TRP A 66 -11.47 -22.16 -4.87
C TRP A 66 -9.95 -22.21 -4.86
N SER A 67 -9.31 -21.04 -4.86
CA SER A 67 -7.88 -20.92 -4.66
C SER A 67 -7.43 -21.40 -3.28
N ILE A 68 -8.28 -21.25 -2.26
CA ILE A 68 -8.02 -21.77 -0.91
C ILE A 68 -8.10 -23.30 -0.87
N TYR A 69 -9.04 -23.89 -1.60
CA TYR A 69 -9.20 -25.35 -1.66
C TYR A 69 -8.24 -26.02 -2.64
N GLY A 70 -7.31 -25.26 -3.26
CA GLY A 70 -6.37 -25.79 -4.25
C GLY A 70 -7.02 -26.21 -5.57
N LEU A 71 -8.29 -25.84 -5.80
CA LEU A 71 -9.08 -26.22 -6.96
C LEU A 71 -8.95 -25.22 -8.12
N ALA A 72 -8.52 -23.99 -7.86
CA ALA A 72 -8.24 -22.98 -8.89
C ALA A 72 -6.96 -22.21 -8.55
N GLN A 73 -6.01 -22.04 -9.48
CA GLN A 73 -4.80 -21.23 -9.27
C GLN A 73 -4.94 -19.87 -9.98
N TYR A 74 -6.00 -19.13 -9.68
CA TYR A 74 -6.36 -17.90 -10.38
C TYR A 74 -6.65 -16.74 -9.41
N ASP A 75 -6.01 -15.61 -9.64
CA ASP A 75 -6.11 -14.40 -8.81
C ASP A 75 -7.21 -13.48 -9.37
N GLY A 76 -8.40 -13.57 -8.78
CA GLY A 76 -9.56 -12.78 -9.19
C GLY A 76 -9.34 -11.27 -9.03
N THR A 77 -8.51 -10.84 -8.07
CA THR A 77 -8.20 -9.42 -7.87
C THR A 77 -7.32 -8.89 -8.98
N ALA A 78 -6.28 -9.64 -9.37
CA ALA A 78 -5.44 -9.28 -10.52
C ALA A 78 -6.23 -9.21 -11.84
N ALA A 79 -7.25 -10.06 -12.00
CA ALA A 79 -8.12 -10.01 -13.16
C ALA A 79 -8.93 -8.71 -13.25
N VAL A 80 -9.43 -8.21 -12.12
CA VAL A 80 -10.10 -6.91 -12.05
C VAL A 80 -9.10 -5.78 -12.33
N GLU A 81 -7.91 -5.81 -11.74
CA GLU A 81 -6.87 -4.79 -11.97
C GLU A 81 -6.48 -4.61 -13.44
N ARG A 82 -6.37 -5.71 -14.18
CA ARG A 82 -6.06 -5.63 -15.62
C ARG A 82 -7.18 -4.96 -16.41
N VAL A 83 -8.44 -5.22 -16.06
CA VAL A 83 -9.57 -4.50 -16.65
C VAL A 83 -9.52 -3.01 -16.31
N TYR A 84 -9.18 -2.63 -15.08
CA TYR A 84 -8.94 -1.22 -14.72
C TYR A 84 -7.77 -0.58 -15.49
N SER A 85 -6.75 -1.35 -15.84
CA SER A 85 -5.67 -0.87 -16.74
C SER A 85 -6.22 -0.51 -18.12
N VAL A 86 -7.17 -1.27 -18.65
CA VAL A 86 -7.83 -0.95 -19.93
C VAL A 86 -8.54 0.40 -19.84
N PHE A 87 -9.25 0.70 -18.76
CA PHE A 87 -9.86 2.02 -18.58
C PHE A 87 -8.81 3.13 -18.49
N ARG A 88 -7.73 2.92 -17.72
CA ARG A 88 -6.66 3.93 -17.53
C ARG A 88 -5.91 4.27 -18.82
N GLN A 89 -5.83 3.32 -19.76
CA GLN A 89 -5.24 3.54 -21.07
C GLN A 89 -6.13 4.37 -22.02
N ASN A 90 -7.43 4.49 -21.74
CA ASN A 90 -8.40 5.06 -22.69
C ASN A 90 -9.08 6.34 -22.20
N PHE A 91 -9.05 6.64 -20.90
CA PHE A 91 -9.67 7.81 -20.30
C PHE A 91 -8.65 8.71 -19.60
N LYS A 92 -8.97 10.00 -19.45
CA LYS A 92 -8.12 10.98 -18.76
C LYS A 92 -7.82 10.54 -17.32
N GLU A 93 -8.85 10.05 -16.65
CA GLU A 93 -8.81 9.65 -15.25
C GLU A 93 -9.87 8.57 -15.01
N VAL A 94 -9.53 7.63 -14.12
CA VAL A 94 -10.40 6.51 -13.76
C VAL A 94 -10.58 6.51 -12.26
N VAL A 95 -11.80 6.77 -11.81
CA VAL A 95 -12.17 6.74 -10.40
C VAL A 95 -12.76 5.37 -10.08
N ARG A 96 -12.30 4.74 -9.00
CA ARG A 96 -12.94 3.55 -8.45
C ARG A 96 -14.14 3.96 -7.63
N ALA A 97 -15.28 3.32 -7.87
CA ALA A 97 -16.48 3.55 -7.09
C ALA A 97 -17.12 2.21 -6.69
N ASN A 98 -17.59 2.12 -5.44
CA ASN A 98 -18.27 0.95 -4.91
C ASN A 98 -19.78 0.94 -5.23
N GLY A 99 -20.28 2.01 -5.85
CA GLY A 99 -21.67 2.16 -6.28
C GLY A 99 -21.95 3.48 -6.99
N PHE A 100 -23.18 3.64 -7.48
CA PHE A 100 -23.59 4.83 -8.24
C PHE A 100 -23.53 6.14 -7.42
N GLU A 101 -23.72 6.07 -6.10
CA GLU A 101 -23.64 7.26 -5.26
C GLU A 101 -22.21 7.81 -5.19
N GLU A 102 -21.22 6.94 -5.01
CA GLU A 102 -19.80 7.29 -5.02
C GLU A 102 -19.35 7.74 -6.42
N ALA A 103 -19.82 7.05 -7.47
CA ALA A 103 -19.56 7.44 -8.85
C ALA A 103 -20.09 8.85 -9.16
N ARG A 104 -21.27 9.23 -8.65
CA ARG A 104 -21.80 10.60 -8.81
C ARG A 104 -21.00 11.64 -8.01
N LYS A 105 -20.55 11.29 -6.79
CA LYS A 105 -19.74 12.17 -5.95
C LYS A 105 -18.34 12.42 -6.54
N SER A 106 -17.84 11.50 -7.36
CA SER A 106 -16.53 11.62 -8.01
C SER A 106 -16.42 12.75 -9.04
N LYS A 107 -17.55 13.33 -9.48
CA LYS A 107 -17.61 14.30 -10.58
C LYS A 107 -17.02 13.78 -11.91
N ALA A 108 -16.94 12.46 -12.09
CA ALA A 108 -16.59 11.89 -13.38
C ALA A 108 -17.64 12.26 -14.45
N ASP A 109 -17.28 12.12 -15.71
CA ASP A 109 -18.15 12.44 -16.84
C ASP A 109 -19.10 11.28 -17.16
N LEU A 110 -18.65 10.07 -16.85
CA LEU A 110 -19.30 8.81 -17.17
C LEU A 110 -19.22 7.85 -16.01
N ILE A 111 -20.19 6.94 -15.94
CA ILE A 111 -20.13 5.75 -15.11
C ILE A 111 -19.91 4.56 -16.04
N ALA A 112 -18.92 3.71 -15.72
CA ALA A 112 -18.73 2.41 -16.35
C ALA A 112 -19.02 1.31 -15.34
N VAL A 113 -20.11 0.57 -15.52
CA VAL A 113 -20.42 -0.59 -14.68
C VAL A 113 -19.72 -1.80 -15.28
N PHE A 114 -18.76 -2.37 -14.55
CA PHE A 114 -18.07 -3.60 -14.90
C PHE A 114 -18.70 -4.79 -14.18
N ASP A 115 -19.33 -5.67 -14.97
CA ASP A 115 -20.04 -6.86 -14.54
C ASP A 115 -19.35 -8.11 -15.10
N ASP A 116 -18.68 -8.85 -14.23
CA ASP A 116 -17.99 -10.09 -14.56
C ASP A 116 -18.65 -11.23 -13.81
N TYR A 117 -19.47 -11.98 -14.53
CA TYR A 117 -20.29 -13.06 -13.99
C TYR A 117 -19.77 -14.42 -14.43
N LEU A 118 -19.34 -15.22 -13.46
CA LEU A 118 -18.92 -16.58 -13.70
C LEU A 118 -20.04 -17.54 -13.30
N ALA A 119 -20.63 -18.21 -14.30
CA ALA A 119 -21.71 -19.17 -14.15
C ALA A 119 -21.18 -20.61 -14.18
N TYR A 120 -21.45 -21.36 -13.11
CA TYR A 120 -21.06 -22.76 -12.98
C TYR A 120 -22.21 -23.69 -13.40
N GLY A 121 -21.96 -24.58 -14.37
CA GLY A 121 -22.98 -25.41 -15.00
C GLY A 121 -22.53 -26.85 -15.28
N GLY A 122 -21.79 -27.47 -14.37
CA GLY A 122 -21.28 -28.85 -14.54
C GLY A 122 -19.82 -28.88 -15.04
N PRO A 123 -19.44 -29.73 -16.01
CA PRO A 123 -18.03 -29.88 -16.43
C PRO A 123 -17.47 -28.64 -17.13
N GLN A 124 -18.31 -27.65 -17.43
CA GLN A 124 -17.94 -26.40 -18.08
C GLN A 124 -18.46 -25.21 -17.27
N THR A 125 -17.60 -24.21 -17.17
CA THR A 125 -17.88 -22.89 -16.61
C THR A 125 -17.99 -21.91 -17.77
N LYS A 126 -18.93 -20.97 -17.63
CA LYS A 126 -19.18 -19.90 -18.58
C LYS A 126 -18.87 -18.58 -17.89
N GLU A 127 -18.11 -17.72 -18.55
CA GLU A 127 -17.85 -16.36 -18.08
C GLU A 127 -18.59 -15.38 -18.98
N ASP A 128 -19.41 -14.53 -18.38
CA ASP A 128 -20.14 -13.44 -19.03
C ASP A 128 -19.58 -12.12 -18.50
N VAL A 129 -18.94 -11.36 -19.38
CA VAL A 129 -18.36 -10.05 -19.08
C VAL A 129 -19.20 -8.98 -19.76
N ARG A 130 -19.62 -7.98 -18.99
CA ARG A 130 -20.37 -6.84 -19.47
C ARG A 130 -19.79 -5.55 -18.92
N VAL A 131 -19.65 -4.55 -19.78
CA VAL A 131 -19.29 -3.19 -19.42
C VAL A 131 -20.36 -2.26 -19.97
N VAL A 132 -21.05 -1.55 -19.08
CA VAL A 132 -22.09 -0.58 -19.46
C VAL A 132 -21.59 0.82 -19.14
N PHE A 133 -21.42 1.63 -20.17
CA PHE A 133 -21.18 3.07 -20.04
C PHE A 133 -22.51 3.81 -19.98
N MET A 134 -22.61 4.75 -19.05
CA MET A 134 -23.81 5.54 -18.84
C MET A 134 -23.48 6.95 -18.38
N THR A 135 -24.42 7.87 -18.57
CA THR A 135 -24.37 9.22 -18.00
C THR A 135 -24.47 9.15 -16.47
N MET A 136 -24.19 10.27 -15.78
CA MET A 136 -24.42 10.37 -14.33
C MET A 136 -25.90 10.24 -13.92
N GLY A 137 -26.80 10.53 -14.85
CA GLY A 137 -28.24 10.24 -14.76
C GLY A 137 -28.60 8.77 -14.98
N GLN A 138 -27.60 7.89 -15.17
CA GLN A 138 -27.75 6.46 -15.47
C GLN A 138 -28.42 6.16 -16.82
N GLU A 139 -28.39 7.11 -17.76
CA GLU A 139 -28.81 6.85 -19.13
C GLU A 139 -27.70 6.10 -19.86
N LYS A 140 -28.02 4.93 -20.42
CA LYS A 140 -27.04 4.09 -21.11
C LYS A 140 -26.53 4.78 -22.37
N ILE A 141 -25.20 4.82 -22.53
CA ILE A 141 -24.50 5.37 -23.69
C ILE A 141 -23.99 4.24 -24.58
N GLU A 142 -23.34 3.24 -23.98
CA GLU A 142 -22.71 2.15 -24.71
C GLU A 142 -22.68 0.89 -23.85
N GLU A 143 -22.72 -0.29 -24.48
CA GLU A 143 -22.64 -1.57 -23.77
C GLU A 143 -21.80 -2.57 -24.55
N PHE A 144 -20.76 -3.09 -23.90
CA PHE A 144 -19.95 -4.19 -24.39
C PHE A 144 -20.30 -5.44 -23.61
N SER A 145 -20.58 -6.54 -24.30
CA SER A 145 -20.92 -7.82 -23.68
C SER A 145 -20.21 -8.95 -24.41
N TYR A 146 -19.52 -9.79 -23.66
CA TYR A 146 -18.74 -10.91 -24.16
C TYR A 146 -19.06 -12.16 -23.34
N SER A 147 -19.23 -13.29 -24.01
CA SER A 147 -19.32 -14.59 -23.35
C SER A 147 -18.14 -15.47 -23.76
N PHE A 148 -17.46 -16.02 -22.77
CA PHE A 148 -16.38 -16.99 -22.96
C PHE A 148 -16.92 -18.38 -22.60
N LYS A 149 -16.89 -19.30 -23.58
CA LYS A 149 -17.38 -20.69 -23.40
C LYS A 149 -16.19 -21.62 -23.17
N LYS A 150 -16.32 -22.52 -22.18
CA LYS A 150 -15.39 -23.61 -21.80
C LYS A 150 -14.21 -23.22 -20.90
N ILE A 151 -14.49 -22.66 -19.73
CA ILE A 151 -13.56 -22.76 -18.61
C ILE A 151 -13.91 -24.09 -17.90
N ALA A 152 -13.19 -25.19 -18.13
CA ALA A 152 -13.40 -26.41 -17.35
C ALA A 152 -13.32 -26.15 -15.83
N ALA A 153 -14.06 -26.88 -14.99
CA ALA A 153 -13.98 -26.70 -13.53
C ALA A 153 -12.56 -26.95 -12.95
N TRP A 154 -11.69 -27.61 -13.73
CA TRP A 154 -10.29 -27.93 -13.42
C TRP A 154 -9.30 -27.21 -14.35
N THR A 155 -9.69 -26.03 -14.85
CA THR A 155 -8.90 -25.29 -15.85
C THR A 155 -7.53 -24.89 -15.29
N PRO A 156 -6.42 -25.28 -15.94
CA PRO A 156 -5.09 -24.83 -15.56
C PRO A 156 -4.98 -23.30 -15.53
N ARG A 157 -4.11 -22.77 -14.67
CA ARG A 157 -3.86 -21.32 -14.53
C ARG A 157 -3.67 -20.58 -15.87
N ALA A 158 -2.94 -21.18 -16.80
CA ALA A 158 -2.65 -20.59 -18.11
C ALA A 158 -3.92 -20.34 -18.95
N ASP A 159 -4.94 -21.18 -18.81
CA ASP A 159 -6.19 -21.04 -19.55
C ASP A 159 -7.07 -19.92 -18.96
N MET A 160 -7.06 -19.73 -17.64
CA MET A 160 -7.73 -18.58 -16.99
C MET A 160 -7.01 -17.25 -17.27
N GLU A 161 -5.67 -17.26 -17.29
CA GLU A 161 -4.88 -16.10 -17.73
C GLU A 161 -5.16 -15.77 -19.20
N ARG A 162 -5.28 -16.78 -20.08
CA ARG A 162 -5.70 -16.58 -21.47
C ARG A 162 -7.10 -15.95 -21.58
N CYS A 163 -8.07 -16.37 -20.76
CA CYS A 163 -9.40 -15.74 -20.74
C CYS A 163 -9.34 -14.26 -20.34
N ALA A 164 -8.49 -13.91 -19.36
CA ALA A 164 -8.29 -12.51 -18.98
C ALA A 164 -7.61 -11.69 -20.08
N GLU A 165 -6.58 -12.23 -20.73
CA GLU A 165 -5.94 -11.57 -21.87
C GLU A 165 -6.90 -11.39 -23.06
N GLU A 166 -7.73 -12.38 -23.36
CA GLU A 166 -8.76 -12.29 -24.40
C GLU A 166 -9.79 -11.20 -24.09
N ARG A 167 -10.15 -11.03 -22.81
CA ARG A 167 -11.02 -9.95 -22.36
C ARG A 167 -10.40 -8.59 -22.62
N GLU A 168 -9.14 -8.39 -22.25
CA GLU A 168 -8.40 -7.15 -22.48
C GLU A 168 -8.26 -6.83 -23.97
N LYS A 169 -7.91 -7.85 -24.78
CA LYS A 169 -7.80 -7.75 -26.24
C LYS A 169 -9.12 -7.38 -26.92
N ARG A 170 -10.26 -7.68 -26.32
CA ARG A 170 -11.59 -7.29 -26.85
C ARG A 170 -12.06 -5.95 -26.32
N LEU A 171 -11.96 -5.74 -25.02
CA LEU A 171 -12.50 -4.56 -24.35
C LEU A 171 -11.75 -3.28 -24.73
N GLY A 172 -10.41 -3.32 -24.78
CA GLY A 172 -9.61 -2.13 -25.11
C GLY A 172 -9.93 -1.56 -26.48
N PRO A 173 -9.82 -2.34 -27.58
CA PRO A 173 -10.20 -1.88 -28.90
C PRO A 173 -11.68 -1.50 -29.03
N ALA A 174 -12.60 -2.19 -28.33
CA ALA A 174 -14.02 -1.85 -28.36
C ALA A 174 -14.31 -0.48 -27.74
N ILE A 175 -13.67 -0.17 -26.61
CA ILE A 175 -13.73 1.17 -26.01
C ILE A 175 -13.14 2.20 -26.97
N ARG A 176 -11.94 1.97 -27.53
CA ARG A 176 -11.28 2.93 -28.43
C ARG A 176 -12.08 3.27 -29.68
N ASN A 177 -12.74 2.27 -30.26
CA ASN A 177 -13.45 2.41 -31.54
C ASN A 177 -14.94 2.73 -31.37
N SER A 178 -15.38 2.99 -30.14
CA SER A 178 -16.78 3.25 -29.85
C SER A 178 -17.23 4.62 -30.38
N LYS A 179 -18.12 4.61 -31.37
CA LYS A 179 -18.75 5.83 -31.89
C LYS A 179 -19.60 6.52 -30.83
N ALA A 180 -20.36 5.79 -30.00
CA ALA A 180 -21.23 6.39 -28.98
C ALA A 180 -20.42 7.17 -27.93
N LEU A 181 -19.36 6.56 -27.39
CA LEU A 181 -18.41 7.24 -26.50
C LEU A 181 -17.72 8.44 -27.17
N ALA A 182 -17.33 8.33 -28.45
CA ALA A 182 -16.72 9.43 -29.18
C ALA A 182 -17.69 10.59 -29.44
N ASP A 183 -18.96 10.30 -29.70
CA ASP A 183 -19.99 11.32 -29.90
C ASP A 183 -20.36 11.97 -28.57
N PHE A 184 -20.47 11.20 -27.48
CA PHE A 184 -20.63 11.73 -26.12
C PHE A 184 -19.49 12.68 -25.73
N ALA A 185 -18.24 12.31 -26.05
CA ALA A 185 -17.07 13.15 -25.79
C ALA A 185 -17.15 14.52 -26.50
N LYS A 186 -17.79 14.58 -27.69
CA LYS A 186 -17.97 15.82 -28.46
C LYS A 186 -19.14 16.66 -27.98
N THR A 187 -20.22 16.03 -27.49
CA THR A 187 -21.46 16.72 -27.12
C THR A 187 -21.51 17.15 -25.65
N ARG A 188 -20.47 16.84 -24.87
CA ARG A 188 -20.37 17.26 -23.47
C ARG A 188 -20.55 18.80 -23.39
N PRO A 189 -21.49 19.30 -22.58
CA PRO A 189 -21.55 20.72 -22.28
C PRO A 189 -20.23 21.13 -21.63
N VAL A 190 -19.51 22.04 -22.27
CA VAL A 190 -18.41 22.75 -21.62
C VAL A 190 -19.07 23.61 -20.54
N GLU A 191 -19.04 23.17 -19.28
CA GLU A 191 -19.27 24.08 -18.16
C GLU A 191 -18.13 25.09 -18.17
N THR A 192 -18.38 26.24 -18.81
CA THR A 192 -17.63 27.46 -18.62
C THR A 192 -17.84 27.92 -17.18
N GLY A 193 -16.83 27.76 -16.31
CA GLY A 193 -16.78 28.50 -15.05
C GLY A 193 -16.51 27.70 -13.77
N ALA A 194 -15.52 26.82 -13.77
CA ALA A 194 -14.51 26.85 -12.72
C ALA A 194 -13.17 26.54 -13.40
N PRO A 195 -12.08 27.27 -13.10
CA PRO A 195 -10.83 27.12 -13.84
C PRO A 195 -10.43 25.66 -13.86
N ALA A 196 -10.03 25.19 -15.05
CA ALA A 196 -9.32 23.95 -15.20
C ALA A 196 -8.17 23.96 -14.19
N LEU A 197 -8.28 23.14 -13.15
CA LEU A 197 -7.08 22.63 -12.49
C LEU A 197 -6.43 21.76 -13.56
N ALA A 198 -5.57 22.40 -14.34
CA ALA A 198 -4.40 21.73 -14.87
C ALA A 198 -3.84 20.85 -13.75
N ALA A 199 -3.43 19.63 -14.08
CA ALA A 199 -2.47 18.92 -13.25
C ALA A 199 -1.15 19.72 -13.28
N GLY A 200 -1.14 20.87 -12.59
CA GLY A 200 -0.02 21.22 -11.75
C GLY A 200 0.05 20.21 -10.60
N PRO A 201 1.17 20.15 -9.88
CA PRO A 201 1.32 19.22 -8.75
C PRO A 201 0.09 19.36 -7.87
N ALA A 202 -0.46 18.21 -7.41
CA ALA A 202 -1.63 18.13 -6.56
C ALA A 202 -1.68 19.36 -5.65
N ALA A 203 -2.63 20.27 -5.89
CA ALA A 203 -2.86 21.36 -4.97
C ALA A 203 -3.37 20.69 -3.70
N THR A 204 -2.43 20.43 -2.80
CA THR A 204 -2.66 20.04 -1.41
C THR A 204 -3.73 20.96 -0.88
N ARG A 205 -4.95 20.47 -0.68
CA ARG A 205 -5.82 21.10 0.30
C ARG A 205 -5.06 21.00 1.61
N GLU A 206 -4.48 22.11 2.04
CA GLU A 206 -3.76 22.18 3.31
C GLU A 206 -4.71 21.65 4.39
N SER A 207 -4.30 20.56 5.03
CA SER A 207 -5.05 19.99 6.12
C SER A 207 -4.89 20.89 7.32
N ASP A 208 -5.90 20.94 8.19
CA ASP A 208 -5.81 21.71 9.42
C ASP A 208 -4.73 21.17 10.38
N VAL A 209 -4.18 19.98 10.13
CA VAL A 209 -3.05 19.39 10.85
C VAL A 209 -1.69 19.51 10.15
N ASP A 210 -1.58 20.13 8.97
CA ASP A 210 -0.27 20.34 8.33
C ASP A 210 0.58 21.36 9.10
N SER A 211 -0.09 22.36 9.68
CA SER A 211 0.52 23.49 10.37
C SER A 211 0.12 23.50 11.86
N PRO A 212 1.06 23.32 12.81
CA PRO A 212 0.73 23.29 14.24
C PRO A 212 0.29 24.68 14.73
N GLY A 213 -0.88 24.75 15.38
CA GLY A 213 -1.39 25.98 16.01
C GLY A 213 -0.81 26.31 17.39
N TYR A 214 0.35 25.74 17.75
CA TYR A 214 1.01 25.91 19.05
C TYR A 214 2.52 26.03 18.88
N SER A 215 3.20 26.51 19.92
CA SER A 215 4.66 26.53 19.99
C SER A 215 5.11 26.33 21.44
N ARG A 216 6.13 25.50 21.65
CA ARG A 216 6.66 25.12 22.96
C ARG A 216 8.12 25.56 23.11
N PRO A 217 8.60 25.74 24.36
CA PRO A 217 10.00 26.06 24.61
C PRO A 217 10.94 25.02 23.99
N GLY A 218 12.10 25.49 23.53
CA GLY A 218 13.11 24.62 22.90
C GLY A 218 13.58 23.49 23.81
N ARG A 219 13.73 22.31 23.23
CA ARG A 219 14.24 21.08 23.86
C ARG A 219 15.54 20.68 23.16
N PRO A 220 16.68 21.33 23.47
CA PRO A 220 17.89 21.30 22.64
C PRO A 220 18.56 19.92 22.52
N ASP A 221 18.19 19.00 23.41
CA ASP A 221 18.72 17.64 23.52
C ASP A 221 17.71 16.57 23.10
N ASP A 222 16.53 16.95 22.58
CA ASP A 222 15.57 15.98 22.07
C ASP A 222 15.83 15.67 20.59
N PHE A 223 15.59 14.42 20.19
CA PHE A 223 15.93 13.88 18.87
C PHE A 223 14.73 13.21 18.23
N ALA A 224 14.64 13.28 16.90
CA ALA A 224 13.62 12.56 16.17
C ALA A 224 14.16 11.93 14.88
N LEU A 225 13.60 10.78 14.54
CA LEU A 225 13.74 10.15 13.24
C LEU A 225 12.34 9.95 12.66
N VAL A 226 12.05 10.68 11.60
CA VAL A 226 10.74 10.74 10.96
C VAL A 226 10.88 10.14 9.57
N VAL A 227 10.16 9.04 9.32
CA VAL A 227 10.25 8.26 8.08
C VAL A 227 8.88 8.23 7.42
N GLY A 228 8.80 8.68 6.17
CA GLY A 228 7.59 8.59 5.35
C GLY A 228 7.92 7.99 3.99
N ILE A 229 7.21 6.95 3.58
CA ILE A 229 7.48 6.27 2.31
C ILE A 229 6.15 6.06 1.59
N GLU A 230 5.88 6.90 0.60
CA GLU A 230 4.67 6.83 -0.21
C GLU A 230 4.91 6.05 -1.51
N LYS A 231 5.91 6.46 -2.30
CA LYS A 231 6.22 5.84 -3.60
C LYS A 231 7.37 4.84 -3.46
N TYR A 232 7.06 3.55 -3.48
CA TYR A 232 8.05 2.46 -3.38
C TYR A 232 8.70 2.16 -4.73
N SER A 233 9.91 1.58 -4.73
CA SER A 233 10.60 1.24 -5.98
C SER A 233 9.94 0.10 -6.77
N GLY A 234 9.16 -0.76 -6.09
CA GLY A 234 8.57 -1.96 -6.71
C GLY A 234 7.32 -2.48 -6.00
N LEU A 235 6.70 -1.67 -5.15
CA LEU A 235 5.49 -2.00 -4.39
C LEU A 235 4.40 -0.94 -4.67
N PRO A 236 3.13 -1.22 -4.34
CA PRO A 236 2.07 -0.21 -4.40
C PRO A 236 2.41 1.04 -3.59
N ASP A 237 1.68 2.12 -3.86
CA ASP A 237 1.85 3.35 -3.10
C ASP A 237 1.20 3.23 -1.72
N ALA A 238 1.82 3.83 -0.71
CA ALA A 238 1.23 4.02 0.61
C ALA A 238 0.74 5.47 0.72
N ASP A 239 -0.49 5.71 0.27
CA ASP A 239 -1.06 7.05 0.10
C ASP A 239 -0.85 7.95 1.34
N PHE A 240 -0.43 9.19 1.10
CA PHE A 240 -0.16 10.25 2.08
C PHE A 240 1.00 10.01 3.06
N ALA A 241 1.73 8.90 2.97
CA ALA A 241 2.76 8.57 3.95
C ALA A 241 3.90 9.61 4.05
N GLU A 242 4.31 10.22 2.93
CA GLU A 242 5.31 11.29 2.96
C GLU A 242 4.74 12.59 3.55
N ARG A 243 3.46 12.87 3.31
CA ARG A 243 2.77 14.06 3.83
C ARG A 243 2.52 13.95 5.33
N ASP A 244 2.09 12.78 5.78
CA ASP A 244 1.98 12.40 7.18
C ASP A 244 3.29 12.65 7.94
N ALA A 245 4.40 12.15 7.40
CA ALA A 245 5.73 12.35 7.97
C ALA A 245 6.15 13.82 7.96
N ALA A 246 5.82 14.59 6.91
CA ALA A 246 6.08 16.03 6.87
C ALA A 246 5.28 16.81 7.95
N ALA A 247 4.00 16.49 8.15
CA ALA A 247 3.16 17.12 9.16
C ALA A 247 3.63 16.78 10.60
N VAL A 248 4.04 15.53 10.84
CA VAL A 248 4.66 15.11 12.10
C VAL A 248 5.96 15.87 12.35
N ARG A 249 6.81 16.03 11.33
CA ARG A 249 8.03 16.84 11.45
C ARG A 249 7.70 18.27 11.86
N ALA A 250 6.71 18.90 11.23
CA ALA A 250 6.30 20.26 11.60
C ALA A 250 5.85 20.36 13.07
N HIS A 251 5.09 19.37 13.55
CA HIS A 251 4.65 19.31 14.94
C HIS A 251 5.81 19.10 15.91
N LEU A 252 6.80 18.27 15.58
CA LEU A 252 7.99 18.09 16.41
C LEU A 252 8.80 19.39 16.55
N LEU A 253 8.95 20.16 15.48
CA LEU A 253 9.60 21.48 15.53
C LEU A 253 8.82 22.44 16.45
N ALA A 254 7.48 22.44 16.36
CA ALA A 254 6.62 23.23 17.24
C ALA A 254 6.63 22.77 18.71
N LEU A 255 6.93 21.50 18.98
CA LEU A 255 7.16 20.96 20.33
C LEU A 255 8.54 21.34 20.90
N GLY A 256 9.38 22.02 20.11
CA GLY A 256 10.68 22.52 20.54
C GLY A 256 11.87 21.65 20.15
N PHE A 257 11.67 20.59 19.35
CA PHE A 257 12.79 19.78 18.84
C PHE A 257 13.62 20.65 17.88
N PRO A 258 14.94 20.78 18.08
CA PRO A 258 15.75 21.59 17.18
C PRO A 258 15.89 20.87 15.84
N GLU A 259 15.77 21.61 14.73
CA GLU A 259 15.78 21.05 13.38
C GLU A 259 16.99 20.16 13.10
N ARG A 260 18.17 20.51 13.60
CA ARG A 260 19.40 19.71 13.49
C ARG A 260 19.31 18.31 14.14
N ASN A 261 18.39 18.11 15.06
CA ASN A 261 18.15 16.83 15.75
C ASN A 261 16.94 16.08 15.17
N VAL A 262 16.29 16.60 14.12
CA VAL A 262 15.15 15.94 13.45
C VAL A 262 15.60 15.43 12.09
N VAL A 263 15.89 14.14 12.01
CA VAL A 263 16.18 13.46 10.75
C VAL A 263 14.88 13.13 10.05
N PHE A 264 14.75 13.56 8.80
CA PHE A 264 13.58 13.31 7.96
C PHE A 264 13.98 12.48 6.75
N LEU A 265 13.50 11.24 6.67
CA LEU A 265 13.74 10.32 5.56
C LEU A 265 12.47 10.16 4.74
N ARG A 266 12.58 10.40 3.43
CA ARG A 266 11.49 10.20 2.47
C ARG A 266 11.97 9.62 1.15
N GLY A 267 11.07 8.94 0.42
CA GLY A 267 11.39 8.26 -0.83
C GLY A 267 12.68 7.43 -0.73
N ALA A 268 13.59 7.58 -1.69
CA ALA A 268 14.84 6.83 -1.74
C ALA A 268 15.78 7.01 -0.52
N GLN A 269 15.65 8.09 0.25
CA GLN A 269 16.44 8.27 1.48
C GLN A 269 16.00 7.31 2.60
N ALA A 270 14.78 6.80 2.52
CA ALA A 270 14.19 5.84 3.44
C ALA A 270 14.37 4.38 2.96
N GLY A 271 15.40 4.10 2.16
CA GLY A 271 15.85 2.73 1.88
C GLY A 271 16.42 2.04 3.12
N ARG A 272 16.61 0.71 3.05
CA ARG A 272 17.01 -0.12 4.21
C ARG A 272 18.27 0.43 4.90
N ALA A 273 19.29 0.76 4.12
CA ALA A 273 20.54 1.31 4.63
C ALA A 273 20.37 2.69 5.29
N GLY A 274 19.44 3.51 4.80
CA GLY A 274 19.11 4.82 5.39
C GLY A 274 18.51 4.66 6.78
N ILE A 275 17.48 3.82 6.90
CA ILE A 275 16.84 3.51 8.19
C ILE A 275 17.86 2.92 9.17
N GLU A 276 18.64 1.92 8.76
CA GLU A 276 19.66 1.28 9.59
C GLU A 276 20.74 2.28 10.06
N LYS A 277 21.25 3.13 9.17
CA LYS A 277 22.22 4.17 9.50
C LYS A 277 21.73 5.07 10.63
N TYR A 278 20.50 5.56 10.55
CA TYR A 278 20.01 6.52 11.52
C TYR A 278 19.56 5.87 12.83
N VAL A 279 18.92 4.70 12.77
CA VAL A 279 18.49 3.96 13.96
C VAL A 279 19.70 3.41 14.74
N GLU A 280 20.69 2.84 14.05
CA GLU A 280 21.73 2.05 14.73
C GLU A 280 23.06 2.77 14.90
N SER A 281 23.31 3.82 14.14
CA SER A 281 24.57 4.58 14.24
C SER A 281 24.35 6.01 14.70
N TRP A 282 23.39 6.74 14.11
CA TRP A 282 23.22 8.15 14.44
C TRP A 282 22.54 8.36 15.78
N LEU A 283 21.39 7.73 16.06
CA LEU A 283 20.70 7.89 17.35
C LEU A 283 21.60 7.51 18.54
N PRO A 284 22.26 6.33 18.57
CA PRO A 284 23.09 5.94 19.72
C PRO A 284 24.28 6.87 19.98
N ARG A 285 24.80 7.54 18.93
CA ARG A 285 25.94 8.48 19.05
C ARG A 285 25.53 9.87 19.54
N ASN A 286 24.30 10.32 19.25
CA ASN A 286 23.89 11.71 19.47
C ASN A 286 22.96 11.89 20.68
N VAL A 287 22.08 10.92 20.92
CA VAL A 287 21.13 10.94 22.06
C VAL A 287 21.91 11.05 23.38
N LYS A 288 21.37 11.80 24.35
CA LYS A 288 21.88 11.99 25.72
C LYS A 288 20.96 11.30 26.74
N GLU A 289 21.39 11.24 28.00
CA GLU A 289 20.62 10.56 29.06
C GLU A 289 19.26 11.23 29.33
N ASP A 290 19.21 12.56 29.28
CA ASP A 290 17.96 13.31 29.50
C ASP A 290 17.12 13.53 28.24
N SER A 291 17.60 13.05 27.09
CA SER A 291 16.93 13.21 25.80
C SER A 291 15.59 12.47 25.77
N LYS A 292 14.62 13.07 25.07
CA LYS A 292 13.50 12.34 24.49
C LYS A 292 13.82 11.99 23.04
N VAL A 293 13.38 10.80 22.62
CA VAL A 293 13.51 10.34 21.24
C VAL A 293 12.15 10.04 20.67
N VAL A 294 11.83 10.61 19.50
CA VAL A 294 10.63 10.25 18.73
C VAL A 294 11.04 9.53 17.46
N PHE A 295 10.60 8.29 17.30
CA PHE A 295 10.63 7.60 16.02
C PHE A 295 9.21 7.59 15.44
N TYR A 296 9.07 8.11 14.23
CA TYR A 296 7.82 8.08 13.49
C TYR A 296 8.01 7.36 12.16
N PHE A 297 7.07 6.48 11.81
CA PHE A 297 7.04 5.82 10.51
C PHE A 297 5.64 5.84 9.91
N SER A 298 5.52 6.26 8.65
CA SER A 298 4.34 6.05 7.82
C SER A 298 4.74 5.35 6.53
N GLY A 299 4.04 4.26 6.18
CA GLY A 299 4.38 3.43 5.04
C GLY A 299 3.89 1.98 5.17
N HIS A 300 4.51 1.07 4.42
CA HIS A 300 4.14 -0.33 4.39
C HIS A 300 4.77 -1.12 5.54
N GLY A 301 3.94 -1.93 6.19
CA GLY A 301 4.37 -3.02 7.05
C GLY A 301 4.15 -4.37 6.34
N ALA A 302 4.94 -5.37 6.70
CA ALA A 302 4.79 -6.70 6.12
C ALA A 302 5.16 -7.79 7.12
N PRO A 303 4.32 -8.82 7.31
CA PRO A 303 4.74 -10.04 7.96
C PRO A 303 5.47 -10.93 6.96
N ASP A 304 6.64 -11.43 7.34
CA ASP A 304 7.33 -12.47 6.59
C ASP A 304 6.46 -13.74 6.55
N PRO A 305 6.12 -14.25 5.35
CA PRO A 305 5.20 -15.37 5.23
C PRO A 305 5.67 -16.68 5.88
N ALA A 306 6.99 -16.90 5.94
CA ALA A 306 7.56 -18.15 6.44
C ALA A 306 7.69 -18.15 7.96
N SER A 307 8.13 -17.03 8.54
CA SER A 307 8.44 -16.90 9.96
C SER A 307 7.36 -16.20 10.78
N GLY A 308 6.44 -15.46 10.15
CA GLY A 308 5.45 -14.61 10.80
C GLY A 308 6.04 -13.35 11.44
N GLN A 309 7.31 -13.05 11.21
CA GLN A 309 8.00 -11.88 11.77
C GLN A 309 7.60 -10.59 11.04
N ALA A 310 7.34 -9.52 11.78
CA ALA A 310 7.00 -8.23 11.18
C ALA A 310 8.21 -7.41 10.76
N TYR A 311 8.07 -6.73 9.63
CA TYR A 311 9.05 -5.84 9.03
C TYR A 311 8.40 -4.49 8.71
N LEU A 312 9.11 -3.40 8.99
CA LEU A 312 8.92 -2.16 8.24
C LEU A 312 9.46 -2.39 6.83
N VAL A 313 8.75 -1.94 5.81
CA VAL A 313 9.20 -2.09 4.43
C VAL A 313 9.89 -0.77 4.01
N PRO A 314 11.21 -0.79 3.74
CA PRO A 314 11.92 0.38 3.23
C PRO A 314 11.54 0.68 1.78
N TRP A 315 11.99 1.83 1.26
CA TRP A 315 11.70 2.27 -0.11
C TRP A 315 12.10 1.23 -1.19
N ASP A 316 13.23 0.55 -0.96
CA ASP A 316 13.82 -0.51 -1.78
C ASP A 316 13.42 -1.93 -1.33
N GLY A 317 12.36 -2.05 -0.53
CA GLY A 317 11.87 -3.32 0.01
C GLY A 317 11.20 -4.21 -1.05
N ASP A 318 11.46 -5.52 -0.97
CA ASP A 318 10.74 -6.56 -1.72
C ASP A 318 9.95 -7.45 -0.75
N ALA A 319 8.63 -7.50 -0.91
CA ALA A 319 7.73 -8.31 -0.07
C ALA A 319 8.00 -9.83 -0.16
N LYS A 320 8.76 -10.29 -1.17
CA LYS A 320 9.20 -11.69 -1.31
C LYS A 320 10.49 -12.01 -0.57
N PHE A 321 11.30 -11.01 -0.25
CA PHE A 321 12.62 -11.17 0.35
C PHE A 321 12.77 -10.29 1.60
N LEU A 322 11.72 -10.21 2.42
CA LEU A 322 11.64 -9.32 3.58
C LEU A 322 12.79 -9.52 4.58
N GLU A 323 13.28 -10.75 4.74
CA GLU A 323 14.47 -11.02 5.56
C GLU A 323 15.70 -10.20 5.10
N ASN A 324 15.88 -10.08 3.78
CA ASN A 324 17.02 -9.38 3.16
C ASN A 324 16.77 -7.90 2.89
N THR A 325 15.53 -7.49 2.63
CA THR A 325 15.20 -6.13 2.17
C THR A 325 14.32 -5.34 3.16
N GLY A 326 13.58 -6.00 4.05
CA GLY A 326 12.78 -5.35 5.09
C GLY A 326 13.61 -4.89 6.29
N TYR A 327 13.08 -4.04 7.18
CA TYR A 327 13.71 -3.74 8.47
C TYR A 327 12.92 -4.41 9.61
N PRO A 328 13.47 -5.43 10.31
CA PRO A 328 12.69 -6.18 11.30
C PRO A 328 12.18 -5.29 12.43
N LEU A 329 10.87 -5.37 12.73
CA LEU A 329 10.23 -4.56 13.77
C LEU A 329 10.79 -4.88 15.17
N GLU A 330 11.08 -6.16 15.44
CA GLU A 330 11.76 -6.58 16.67
C GLU A 330 13.16 -5.95 16.80
N ARG A 331 13.90 -5.86 15.69
CA ARG A 331 15.21 -5.19 15.65
C ARG A 331 15.05 -3.70 15.94
N LEU A 332 14.03 -3.05 15.39
CA LEU A 332 13.70 -1.66 15.71
C LEU A 332 13.50 -1.48 17.23
N TYR A 333 12.60 -2.28 17.82
CA TYR A 333 12.29 -2.18 19.25
C TYR A 333 13.57 -2.37 20.09
N ARG A 334 14.37 -3.41 19.84
CA ARG A 334 15.61 -3.61 20.60
C ARG A 334 16.60 -2.44 20.48
N LYS A 335 16.74 -1.86 19.29
CA LYS A 335 17.70 -0.76 19.05
C LYS A 335 17.23 0.55 19.69
N LEU A 336 15.93 0.81 19.67
CA LEU A 336 15.34 1.98 20.30
C LEU A 336 15.33 1.87 21.84
N ASP A 337 14.99 0.70 22.40
CA ASP A 337 15.00 0.49 23.86
C ASP A 337 16.43 0.53 24.45
N ALA A 338 17.44 0.15 23.65
CA ALA A 338 18.85 0.24 24.04
C ALA A 338 19.43 1.67 24.05
N LEU A 339 18.68 2.68 23.60
CA LEU A 339 19.13 4.07 23.67
C LEU A 339 19.22 4.51 25.14
N LYS A 340 20.22 5.33 25.46
CA LYS A 340 20.36 5.92 26.79
C LYS A 340 19.34 7.03 27.09
N ALA A 341 18.42 7.32 26.16
CA ALA A 341 17.38 8.32 26.32
C ALA A 341 16.56 8.09 27.59
N ARG A 342 16.09 9.18 28.21
CA ARG A 342 15.14 9.10 29.32
C ARG A 342 13.85 8.43 28.86
N GLU A 343 13.44 8.75 27.62
CA GLU A 343 12.13 8.48 27.08
C GLU A 343 12.22 8.23 25.58
N VAL A 344 11.57 7.16 25.11
CA VAL A 344 11.44 6.87 23.66
C VAL A 344 9.96 6.72 23.31
N LEU A 345 9.50 7.52 22.37
CA LEU A 345 8.19 7.39 21.76
C LEU A 345 8.34 6.83 20.34
N LEU A 346 7.63 5.75 20.08
CA LEU A 346 7.48 5.17 18.76
C LEU A 346 6.04 5.38 18.29
N ALA A 347 5.84 5.97 17.11
CA ALA A 347 4.54 6.09 16.48
C ALA A 347 4.60 5.52 15.06
N MET A 348 3.65 4.64 14.72
CA MET A 348 3.65 3.93 13.43
C MET A 348 2.28 3.97 12.78
N ASP A 349 2.22 4.58 11.59
CA ASP A 349 1.11 4.49 10.65
C ASP A 349 1.42 3.46 9.56
N ALA A 350 1.36 2.19 9.95
CA ALA A 350 1.67 1.06 9.09
C ALA A 350 0.81 -0.15 9.48
N CYS A 351 0.50 -1.00 8.50
CA CYS A 351 -0.30 -2.20 8.69
C CYS A 351 0.57 -3.46 8.56
N PHE A 352 0.50 -4.37 9.54
CA PHE A 352 1.30 -5.60 9.59
C PHE A 352 0.45 -6.87 9.44
N SER A 353 -0.83 -6.73 9.10
CA SER A 353 -1.78 -7.85 9.00
C SER A 353 -1.60 -8.71 7.76
N GLY A 354 -0.76 -8.26 6.84
CA GLY A 354 -0.55 -8.91 5.55
C GLY A 354 -1.70 -8.71 4.56
N TYR A 355 -2.63 -7.80 4.85
CA TYR A 355 -3.73 -7.44 3.97
C TYR A 355 -4.05 -5.93 4.07
N GLY A 356 -4.46 -5.30 2.97
CA GLY A 356 -4.93 -3.91 2.95
C GLY A 356 -3.88 -2.85 2.59
N GLY A 357 -4.32 -1.57 2.52
CA GLY A 357 -3.63 -0.49 1.80
C GLY A 357 -2.21 -0.15 2.27
N HIS A 358 -1.86 -0.38 3.54
CA HIS A 358 -0.49 -0.20 4.05
C HIS A 358 0.19 -1.53 4.43
N SER A 359 -0.34 -2.68 4.01
CA SER A 359 0.30 -3.97 4.25
C SER A 359 0.66 -4.65 2.94
N VAL A 360 1.88 -5.16 2.83
CA VAL A 360 2.34 -5.90 1.64
C VAL A 360 2.76 -7.30 2.02
N VAL A 361 2.39 -8.28 1.19
CA VAL A 361 2.77 -9.69 1.35
C VAL A 361 3.18 -10.28 0.02
N ALA A 362 4.04 -11.30 0.06
CA ALA A 362 4.37 -12.06 -1.13
C ALA A 362 3.10 -12.67 -1.75
N LYS A 363 2.96 -12.52 -3.07
CA LYS A 363 1.81 -13.02 -3.82
C LYS A 363 1.56 -14.51 -3.55
N GLY A 364 0.34 -14.86 -3.17
CA GLY A 364 -0.07 -16.25 -2.89
C GLY A 364 0.23 -16.75 -1.47
N THR A 365 0.71 -15.88 -0.57
CA THR A 365 0.95 -16.24 0.83
C THR A 365 -0.16 -15.76 1.76
N ARG A 366 -0.40 -16.50 2.86
CA ARG A 366 -1.26 -16.11 3.98
C ARG A 366 -0.47 -16.20 5.28
N PRO A 367 0.28 -15.15 5.63
CA PRO A 367 1.12 -15.19 6.82
C PRO A 367 0.25 -15.31 8.07
N LEU A 368 0.59 -16.25 8.96
CA LEU A 368 0.09 -16.25 10.33
C LEU A 368 0.95 -15.27 11.14
N VAL A 369 0.40 -14.10 11.48
CA VAL A 369 1.09 -13.11 12.32
C VAL A 369 1.17 -13.66 13.74
N THR A 370 2.32 -14.19 14.13
CA THR A 370 2.47 -14.99 15.36
C THR A 370 3.56 -14.51 16.31
N LYS A 371 4.45 -13.60 15.88
CA LYS A 371 5.70 -13.30 16.61
C LYS A 371 5.92 -11.85 17.04
N ILE A 372 4.90 -11.01 16.94
CA ILE A 372 5.06 -9.60 17.37
C ILE A 372 4.95 -9.49 18.90
N ASP A 373 4.31 -10.46 19.57
CA ASP A 373 4.07 -10.42 21.02
C ASP A 373 5.33 -10.57 21.88
N ASP A 374 6.33 -11.35 21.44
CA ASP A 374 7.58 -11.55 22.19
C ASP A 374 8.43 -10.27 22.29
N ALA A 375 8.37 -9.40 21.28
CA ALA A 375 9.11 -8.14 21.25
C ALA A 375 8.43 -7.03 22.07
N ARG A 376 7.14 -7.18 22.40
CA ARG A 376 6.34 -6.22 23.18
C ARG A 376 6.60 -6.31 24.68
N GLY A 377 7.11 -7.44 25.17
CA GLY A 377 7.36 -7.69 26.60
C GLY A 377 8.62 -7.03 27.18
N ALA A 378 9.46 -6.41 26.36
CA ALA A 378 10.77 -5.87 26.75
C ALA A 378 10.86 -4.33 26.73
N LEU A 379 9.72 -3.61 26.74
CA LEU A 379 9.69 -2.14 26.66
C LEU A 379 9.88 -1.52 28.05
N GLY A 380 11.12 -1.16 28.40
CA GLY A 380 11.42 -0.56 29.70
C GLY A 380 11.09 0.93 29.77
N ARG A 381 11.62 1.71 28.81
CA ARG A 381 11.49 3.18 28.74
C ARG A 381 10.78 3.68 27.47
N MET A 382 10.38 2.74 26.62
CA MET A 382 9.75 2.99 25.35
C MET A 382 8.23 2.86 25.44
N VAL A 383 7.52 3.78 24.80
CA VAL A 383 6.09 3.64 24.51
C VAL A 383 5.89 3.61 23.01
N ALA A 384 5.06 2.68 22.54
CA ALA A 384 4.68 2.60 21.14
C ALA A 384 3.18 2.87 20.95
N LEU A 385 2.87 3.69 19.94
CA LEU A 385 1.55 3.90 19.37
C LEU A 385 1.54 3.29 17.96
N SER A 386 0.62 2.38 17.68
CA SER A 386 0.41 1.86 16.33
C SER A 386 -0.99 2.20 15.84
N ALA A 387 -1.10 2.40 14.52
CA ALA A 387 -2.34 2.77 13.85
C ALA A 387 -3.44 1.70 13.90
N SER A 388 -3.08 0.43 14.04
CA SER A 388 -4.02 -0.69 14.10
C SER A 388 -3.50 -1.84 14.99
N SER A 389 -4.38 -2.80 15.29
CA SER A 389 -3.95 -4.13 15.73
C SER A 389 -3.29 -4.90 14.58
N LEU A 390 -2.79 -6.09 14.90
CA LEU A 390 -2.00 -6.91 13.98
C LEU A 390 -2.80 -7.52 12.84
N ASP A 391 -4.12 -7.54 12.93
CA ASP A 391 -5.06 -8.19 12.03
C ASP A 391 -5.98 -7.19 11.30
N GLU A 392 -5.83 -5.90 11.58
CA GLU A 392 -6.64 -4.82 11.04
C GLU A 392 -5.91 -4.01 9.96
N VAL A 393 -6.67 -3.31 9.11
CA VAL A 393 -6.17 -2.54 7.97
C VAL A 393 -6.14 -1.05 8.29
N THR A 394 -4.98 -0.41 8.15
CA THR A 394 -4.87 1.05 8.32
C THR A 394 -5.34 1.82 7.09
N GLY A 395 -5.67 3.09 7.30
CA GLY A 395 -6.51 3.84 6.39
C GLY A 395 -6.20 5.28 6.19
N THR A 396 -6.78 5.87 5.14
CA THR A 396 -6.65 7.28 4.78
C THR A 396 -7.95 8.04 5.06
N ASP A 397 -7.80 9.31 5.40
CA ASP A 397 -8.84 10.33 5.29
C ASP A 397 -8.55 11.15 4.03
N GLU A 398 -9.17 10.76 2.92
CA GLU A 398 -9.00 11.44 1.62
C GLU A 398 -9.35 12.93 1.66
N ALA A 399 -10.28 13.33 2.53
CA ALA A 399 -10.70 14.73 2.63
C ALA A 399 -9.60 15.58 3.27
N GLN A 400 -8.81 14.99 4.18
CA GLN A 400 -7.68 15.62 4.85
C GLN A 400 -6.36 15.36 4.13
N GLY A 401 -6.29 14.30 3.33
CA GLY A 401 -5.09 13.84 2.66
C GLY A 401 -4.01 13.38 3.63
N HIS A 402 -4.41 12.55 4.60
CA HIS A 402 -3.56 11.98 5.65
C HIS A 402 -4.00 10.54 5.99
N GLY A 403 -3.11 9.76 6.61
CA GLY A 403 -3.51 8.55 7.32
C GLY A 403 -4.48 8.86 8.47
N LEU A 404 -5.50 8.02 8.70
CA LEU A 404 -6.50 8.18 9.76
C LEU A 404 -5.84 8.28 11.14
N PHE A 405 -4.82 7.46 11.39
CA PHE A 405 -4.08 7.50 12.64
C PHE A 405 -3.29 8.80 12.76
N THR A 406 -2.52 9.15 11.74
CA THR A 406 -1.67 10.35 11.76
C THR A 406 -2.51 11.62 11.88
N TYR A 407 -3.59 11.75 11.10
CA TYR A 407 -4.52 12.87 11.19
C TYR A 407 -5.04 13.06 12.62
N HIS A 408 -5.58 12.00 13.23
CA HIS A 408 -6.14 12.10 14.59
C HIS A 408 -5.07 12.25 15.68
N LEU A 409 -3.86 11.72 15.49
CA LEU A 409 -2.71 11.95 16.37
C LEU A 409 -2.36 13.44 16.40
N LEU A 410 -2.17 14.06 15.23
CA LEU A 410 -1.82 15.47 15.11
C LEU A 410 -2.96 16.37 15.57
N LYS A 411 -4.21 16.00 15.27
CA LYS A 411 -5.39 16.74 15.76
C LYS A 411 -5.49 16.74 17.28
N GLY A 412 -5.18 15.60 17.92
CA GLY A 412 -5.12 15.48 19.38
C GLY A 412 -4.02 16.37 19.97
N LEU A 413 -2.82 16.34 19.37
CA LEU A 413 -1.73 17.22 19.76
C LEU A 413 -2.13 18.70 19.67
N GLN A 414 -2.74 19.13 18.57
CA GLN A 414 -3.22 20.51 18.44
C GLN A 414 -4.25 20.90 19.49
N GLN A 415 -5.23 20.04 19.77
CA GLN A 415 -6.26 20.33 20.79
C GLN A 415 -5.69 20.41 22.20
N MET A 416 -4.64 19.64 22.47
CA MET A 416 -3.88 19.69 23.73
C MET A 416 -2.75 20.74 23.68
N GLN A 417 -2.68 21.55 22.63
CA GLN A 417 -1.66 22.57 22.39
C GLN A 417 -0.23 22.00 22.45
N GLY A 418 -0.01 20.73 22.16
CA GLY A 418 1.27 20.05 22.31
C GLY A 418 1.65 19.67 23.75
N GLN A 419 0.74 19.82 24.72
CA GLN A 419 0.89 19.33 26.10
C GLN A 419 0.06 18.05 26.29
N ALA A 420 0.52 16.96 25.69
CA ALA A 420 -0.16 15.68 25.76
C ALA A 420 0.75 14.62 26.34
N THR A 421 0.19 13.63 27.03
CA THR A 421 0.88 12.36 27.27
C THR A 421 0.53 11.35 26.18
N ALA A 422 1.37 10.34 25.96
CA ALA A 422 1.04 9.23 25.06
C ALA A 422 -0.33 8.57 25.41
N ARG A 423 -0.65 8.45 26.71
CA ARG A 423 -1.95 8.00 27.21
C ARG A 423 -3.10 8.89 26.75
N GLN A 424 -2.98 10.21 26.97
CA GLN A 424 -4.02 11.17 26.60
C GLN A 424 -4.23 11.20 25.08
N LEU A 425 -3.16 11.15 24.29
CA LEU A 425 -3.30 11.06 22.83
C LEU A 425 -3.98 9.77 22.41
N TYR A 426 -3.59 8.63 23.00
CA TYR A 426 -4.23 7.34 22.72
C TYR A 426 -5.73 7.37 23.03
N GLU A 427 -6.10 7.83 24.22
CA GLU A 427 -7.51 7.96 24.65
C GLU A 427 -8.31 8.89 23.75
N TYR A 428 -7.66 9.94 23.22
CA TYR A 428 -8.24 10.85 22.24
C TYR A 428 -8.43 10.20 20.85
N LEU A 429 -7.37 9.63 20.29
CA LEU A 429 -7.34 9.21 18.89
C LEU A 429 -8.09 7.88 18.69
N ARG A 430 -8.05 6.96 19.66
CA ARG A 430 -8.65 5.62 19.52
C ARG A 430 -10.13 5.64 19.11
N PRO A 431 -11.04 6.31 19.85
CA PRO A 431 -12.45 6.34 19.45
C PRO A 431 -12.70 7.06 18.13
N LYS A 432 -11.84 8.02 17.75
CA LYS A 432 -11.97 8.79 16.51
C LYS A 432 -11.54 7.99 15.29
N VAL A 433 -10.39 7.32 15.37
CA VAL A 433 -9.92 6.40 14.33
C VAL A 433 -10.92 5.27 14.14
N GLN A 434 -11.43 4.68 15.22
CA GLN A 434 -12.44 3.62 15.13
C GLN A 434 -13.74 4.11 14.46
N ASP A 435 -14.25 5.29 14.83
CA ASP A 435 -15.45 5.84 14.19
C ASP A 435 -15.24 6.13 12.70
N ALA A 436 -14.11 6.77 12.36
CA ALA A 436 -13.78 7.11 10.98
C ALA A 436 -13.57 5.85 10.12
N ALA A 437 -12.87 4.84 10.64
CA ALA A 437 -12.67 3.56 9.97
C ALA A 437 -14.00 2.81 9.74
N ARG A 438 -14.90 2.78 10.73
CA ARG A 438 -16.21 2.15 10.60
C ARG A 438 -17.08 2.79 9.53
N ARG A 439 -17.02 4.13 9.36
CA ARG A 439 -17.69 4.83 8.26
C ARG A 439 -17.17 4.44 6.88
N GLN A 440 -15.96 3.87 6.82
CA GLN A 440 -15.35 3.30 5.63
C GLN A 440 -15.49 1.76 5.57
N ASN A 441 -16.39 1.17 6.36
CA ASN A 441 -16.69 -0.27 6.42
C ASN A 441 -15.48 -1.16 6.77
N ARG A 442 -14.63 -0.71 7.69
CA ARG A 442 -13.50 -1.47 8.22
C ARG A 442 -13.29 -1.24 9.70
N ASP A 443 -12.51 -2.13 10.31
CA ASP A 443 -12.00 -1.94 11.66
C ASP A 443 -10.55 -1.42 11.61
N GLN A 444 -10.27 -0.44 12.46
CA GLN A 444 -8.94 0.08 12.73
C GLN A 444 -8.92 0.55 14.19
N THR A 445 -8.16 -0.16 15.01
CA THR A 445 -8.07 0.00 16.45
C THR A 445 -6.62 0.33 16.80
N PRO A 446 -6.29 1.61 17.01
CA PRO A 446 -4.98 2.00 17.48
C PRO A 446 -4.59 1.27 18.76
N GLN A 447 -3.30 1.03 18.95
CA GLN A 447 -2.75 0.35 20.12
C GLN A 447 -1.78 1.26 20.87
N LEU A 448 -1.72 1.09 22.19
CA LEU A 448 -0.74 1.70 23.08
C LEU A 448 0.03 0.58 23.80
N LEU A 449 1.36 0.60 23.70
CA LEU A 449 2.24 -0.39 24.30
C LEU A 449 3.29 0.30 25.20
N PRO A 450 3.56 -0.21 26.41
CA PRO A 450 2.78 -1.25 27.07
C PRO A 450 1.39 -0.72 27.48
N ALA A 451 0.39 -1.61 27.56
CA ALA A 451 -1.00 -1.23 27.82
C ALA A 451 -1.18 -0.46 29.16
N ASP A 452 -0.33 -0.77 30.13
CA ASP A 452 -0.28 -0.20 31.47
C ASP A 452 0.75 0.93 31.62
N ALA A 453 1.20 1.57 30.52
CA ALA A 453 2.06 2.78 30.52
C ALA A 453 1.53 4.01 31.34
N ALA A 454 0.66 3.82 32.33
CA ALA A 454 0.21 4.75 33.36
C ALA A 454 1.34 5.22 34.30
N ARG A 455 2.55 4.65 34.21
CA ARG A 455 3.71 5.04 35.04
C ARG A 455 4.70 5.99 34.38
N ALA A 456 4.61 6.24 33.08
CA ALA A 456 5.50 7.13 32.36
C ALA A 456 4.69 8.28 31.75
N GLY A 457 4.69 9.43 32.42
CA GLY A 457 4.20 10.70 31.86
C GLY A 457 5.07 11.12 30.69
N LEU A 458 5.00 10.40 29.57
CA LEU A 458 5.65 10.75 28.31
C LEU A 458 4.93 11.94 27.72
N HIS A 459 5.31 13.10 28.21
CA HIS A 459 4.82 14.38 27.76
C HIS A 459 5.44 14.68 26.38
N PHE A 460 4.61 15.05 25.41
CA PHE A 460 5.08 15.72 24.19
C PHE A 460 5.70 17.08 24.53
#